data_AF-A0A7S0A5T6-F1
#
_entry.id   AF-A0A7S0A5T6-F1
#
_cell.length_a   1.000
_cell.length_b   1.000
_cell.length_c   1.000
_cell.angle_alpha   90.00
_cell.angle_beta   90.00
_cell.angle_gamma   90.00
#
_symmetry.space_group_name_H-M   'P 1'
#
loop_
_entity.id
_entity.type
_entity.pdbx_description
1 polymer ?
#
loop_
_entity_poly.entity_id
_entity_poly.type
_entity_poly.pdbx_seq_one_letter_code
_entity_poly.pdbx_strand_id
1 'polypeptide(L)'
;CIQFLENLIHKPFKNKVVTNGSKLDLGGGHELEFVIAPNLHWPDTMFTYDHGTGLLYTCDAFGMHYCSEHLVDEEGVQALLPHYALYYDCLMRPNARSVLTALKKTAGLEFHTIATGHGPMLTESTLEWVEKYRSWSEKAMENLGPSVAIFWVSSFGESERVAQVFAHGVTSSGITVEMHDL
;
A
#
# COMPACT_ATOMS: atom_id res chain seq x y z
N CYS A 1 -5.35 13.54 -1.69
CA CYS A 1 -4.51 13.69 -2.89
C CYS A 1 -4.54 15.12 -3.42
N ILE A 2 -5.67 15.60 -3.95
CA ILE A 2 -5.72 16.92 -4.62
C ILE A 2 -5.27 18.08 -3.72
N GLN A 3 -5.72 18.13 -2.46
CA GLN A 3 -5.30 19.16 -1.52
C GLN A 3 -3.77 19.14 -1.27
N PHE A 4 -3.15 17.96 -1.14
CA PHE A 4 -1.69 17.83 -1.00
C PHE A 4 -0.98 18.31 -2.26
N LEU A 5 -1.47 17.94 -3.44
CA LEU A 5 -0.91 18.37 -4.73
C LEU A 5 -1.06 19.87 -4.96
N GLU A 6 -2.18 20.48 -4.57
CA GLU A 6 -2.37 21.94 -4.63
C GLU A 6 -1.35 22.67 -3.73
N ASN A 7 -1.14 22.15 -2.53
CA ASN A 7 -0.15 22.66 -1.58
C ASN A 7 1.30 22.45 -2.03
N LEU A 8 1.56 21.53 -2.96
CA LEU A 8 2.91 21.26 -3.48
C LEU A 8 3.19 22.02 -4.78
N ILE A 9 2.23 22.01 -5.72
CA ILE A 9 2.41 22.54 -7.08
C ILE A 9 2.29 24.07 -7.11
N HIS A 10 1.51 24.66 -6.18
CA HIS A 10 1.27 26.10 -6.06
C HIS A 10 0.80 26.78 -7.38
N LYS A 11 0.22 26.00 -8.30
CA LYS A 11 -0.34 26.46 -9.57
C LYS A 11 -1.63 25.70 -9.85
N PRO A 12 -2.63 26.34 -10.47
CA PRO A 12 -3.83 25.62 -10.91
C PRO A 12 -3.46 24.51 -11.89
N PHE A 13 -4.05 23.33 -11.71
CA PHE A 13 -3.94 22.21 -12.62
C PHE A 13 -5.32 21.57 -12.82
N LYS A 14 -5.54 20.98 -13.99
CA LYS A 14 -6.76 20.21 -14.24
C LYS A 14 -6.68 18.93 -13.42
N ASN A 15 -7.74 18.66 -12.65
CA ASN A 15 -7.85 17.45 -11.86
C ASN A 15 -9.25 16.86 -11.97
N LYS A 16 -9.36 15.57 -11.67
CA LYS A 16 -10.62 14.84 -11.53
C LYS A 16 -10.56 14.06 -10.23
N VAL A 17 -11.37 14.46 -9.26
CA VAL A 17 -11.49 13.75 -7.99
C VAL A 17 -12.23 12.43 -8.24
N VAL A 18 -11.72 11.35 -7.66
CA VAL A 18 -12.34 10.03 -7.69
C VAL A 18 -12.71 9.62 -6.27
N THR A 19 -13.81 8.88 -6.15
CA THR A 19 -14.25 8.21 -4.92
C THR A 19 -14.13 6.71 -5.10
N ASN A 20 -14.31 5.94 -4.02
CA ASN A 20 -14.27 4.48 -4.09
C ASN A 20 -15.33 3.96 -5.10
N GLY A 21 -14.92 3.08 -6.01
CA GLY A 21 -15.77 2.55 -7.09
C GLY A 21 -15.99 3.52 -8.25
N SER A 22 -15.35 4.70 -8.26
CA SER A 22 -15.34 5.56 -9.46
C SER A 22 -14.70 4.81 -10.62
N LYS A 23 -15.23 5.06 -11.83
CA LYS A 23 -14.76 4.42 -13.05
C LYS A 23 -14.29 5.42 -14.10
N LEU A 24 -13.30 5.03 -14.90
CA LEU A 24 -12.78 5.77 -16.03
C LEU A 24 -12.55 4.83 -17.21
N ASP A 25 -13.36 4.97 -18.25
CA ASP A 25 -13.19 4.26 -19.51
C ASP A 25 -12.08 4.92 -20.35
N LEU A 26 -11.06 4.13 -20.70
CA LEU A 26 -9.96 4.53 -21.59
C LEU A 26 -10.22 4.11 -23.04
N GLY A 27 -11.31 3.39 -23.31
CA GLY A 27 -11.58 2.72 -24.58
C GLY A 27 -10.86 1.38 -24.70
N GLY A 28 -11.18 0.62 -25.76
CA GLY A 28 -10.52 -0.65 -26.05
C GLY A 28 -10.79 -1.78 -25.04
N GLY A 29 -11.81 -1.63 -24.19
CA GLY A 29 -12.13 -2.60 -23.12
C GLY A 29 -11.47 -2.29 -21.78
N HIS A 30 -10.71 -1.20 -21.67
CA HIS A 30 -10.04 -0.80 -20.43
C HIS A 30 -10.92 0.18 -19.64
N GLU A 31 -11.69 -0.34 -18.71
CA GLU A 31 -12.40 0.45 -17.70
C GLU A 31 -11.63 0.39 -16.38
N LEU A 32 -11.05 1.52 -15.97
CA LEU A 32 -10.33 1.62 -14.71
C LEU A 32 -11.31 1.87 -13.56
N GLU A 33 -11.22 1.10 -12.49
CA GLU A 33 -11.95 1.28 -11.24
C GLU A 33 -11.01 1.67 -10.09
N PHE A 34 -11.37 2.73 -9.35
CA PHE A 34 -10.53 3.27 -8.28
C PHE A 34 -10.98 2.77 -6.90
N VAL A 35 -10.05 2.20 -6.12
CA VAL A 35 -10.28 1.75 -4.74
C VAL A 35 -9.54 2.68 -3.79
N ILE A 36 -10.27 3.41 -2.95
CA ILE A 36 -9.66 4.38 -2.03
C ILE A 36 -9.11 3.62 -0.82
N ALA A 37 -7.79 3.70 -0.60
CA ALA A 37 -7.04 2.87 0.34
C ALA A 37 -6.10 3.74 1.20
N PRO A 38 -6.63 4.70 1.98
CA PRO A 38 -5.83 5.71 2.67
C PRO A 38 -4.95 5.08 3.75
N ASN A 39 -3.87 5.78 4.08
CA ASN A 39 -2.84 5.38 5.05
C ASN A 39 -2.13 4.07 4.66
N LEU A 40 -1.92 3.83 3.35
CA LEU A 40 -1.12 2.71 2.83
C LEU A 40 0.02 3.21 1.92
N HIS A 41 1.06 3.87 2.44
CA HIS A 41 1.18 4.41 3.80
C HIS A 41 0.78 5.91 3.87
N TRP A 42 0.48 6.53 2.73
CA TRP A 42 0.06 7.93 2.63
C TRP A 42 -1.46 8.09 2.80
N PRO A 43 -1.93 9.22 3.36
CA PRO A 43 -3.36 9.50 3.54
C PRO A 43 -4.16 9.55 2.24
N ASP A 44 -3.49 9.67 1.10
CA ASP A 44 -4.11 9.78 -0.21
C ASP A 44 -3.94 8.57 -1.13
N THR A 45 -3.40 7.46 -0.61
CA THR A 45 -3.26 6.22 -1.37
C THR A 45 -4.61 5.74 -1.94
N MET A 46 -4.56 5.29 -3.20
CA MET A 46 -5.64 4.57 -3.88
C MET A 46 -5.04 3.46 -4.75
N PHE A 47 -5.81 2.40 -4.97
CA PHE A 47 -5.50 1.39 -5.98
C PHE A 47 -6.32 1.65 -7.23
N THR A 48 -5.83 1.16 -8.36
CA THR A 48 -6.55 1.19 -9.63
C THR A 48 -6.65 -0.23 -10.16
N TYR A 49 -7.86 -0.67 -10.49
CA TYR A 49 -8.09 -1.97 -11.11
C TYR A 49 -8.50 -1.76 -12.56
N ASP A 50 -7.86 -2.46 -13.49
CA ASP A 50 -8.25 -2.45 -14.89
C ASP A 50 -9.09 -3.69 -15.22
N HIS A 51 -10.38 -3.48 -15.50
CA HIS A 51 -11.30 -4.56 -15.88
C HIS A 51 -10.90 -5.27 -17.17
N GLY A 52 -10.15 -4.61 -18.06
CA GLY A 52 -9.73 -5.20 -19.34
C GLY A 52 -8.59 -6.23 -19.19
N THR A 53 -7.70 -6.02 -18.22
CA THR A 53 -6.51 -6.87 -18.02
C THR A 53 -6.55 -7.70 -16.74
N GLY A 54 -7.41 -7.35 -15.77
CA GLY A 54 -7.39 -7.95 -14.44
C GLY A 54 -6.17 -7.53 -13.60
N LEU A 55 -5.52 -6.42 -13.95
CA LEU A 55 -4.39 -5.86 -13.19
C LEU A 55 -4.86 -4.96 -12.06
N LEU A 56 -4.27 -5.15 -10.87
CA LEU A 56 -4.43 -4.24 -9.74
C LEU A 56 -3.14 -3.43 -9.53
N TYR A 57 -3.19 -2.13 -9.79
CA TYR A 57 -2.11 -1.19 -9.53
C TYR A 57 -2.18 -0.67 -8.09
N THR A 58 -1.14 -0.92 -7.29
CA THR A 58 -1.20 -0.69 -5.83
C THR A 58 -0.19 0.30 -5.29
N CYS A 59 0.70 0.84 -6.14
CA CYS A 59 1.79 1.72 -5.72
C CYS A 59 2.62 1.05 -4.60
N ASP A 60 2.69 1.64 -3.41
CA ASP A 60 3.51 1.13 -2.31
C ASP A 60 2.95 -0.18 -1.72
N ALA A 61 1.62 -0.36 -1.72
CA ALA A 61 1.03 -1.56 -1.13
C ALA A 61 1.44 -2.81 -1.91
N PHE A 62 1.78 -3.88 -1.17
CA PHE A 62 2.34 -5.12 -1.69
C PHE A 62 3.72 -4.97 -2.38
N GLY A 63 4.37 -3.81 -2.28
CA GLY A 63 5.71 -3.61 -2.83
C GLY A 63 6.81 -4.25 -1.99
N MET A 64 8.02 -4.19 -2.55
CA MET A 64 9.26 -4.49 -1.84
C MET A 64 10.43 -3.69 -2.43
N HIS A 65 11.40 -3.34 -1.60
CA HIS A 65 12.66 -2.77 -2.09
C HIS A 65 13.60 -3.90 -2.52
N TYR A 66 13.46 -4.31 -3.79
CA TYR A 66 14.24 -5.36 -4.42
C TYR A 66 14.54 -4.96 -5.87
N CYS A 67 15.79 -5.17 -6.32
CA CYS A 67 16.23 -4.86 -7.67
C CYS A 67 16.66 -6.14 -8.36
N SER A 68 16.06 -6.41 -9.53
CA SER A 68 16.33 -7.60 -10.33
C SER A 68 16.15 -7.27 -11.82
N GLU A 69 16.67 -8.13 -12.69
CA GLU A 69 16.39 -8.09 -14.12
C GLU A 69 14.99 -8.65 -14.44
N HIS A 70 14.40 -9.42 -13.51
CA HIS A 70 13.07 -9.98 -13.65
C HIS A 70 11.99 -8.93 -13.34
N LEU A 71 11.00 -8.80 -14.23
CA LEU A 71 9.87 -7.87 -14.08
C LEU A 71 8.78 -8.41 -13.14
N VAL A 72 8.69 -9.73 -13.02
CA VAL A 72 7.70 -10.46 -12.21
C VAL A 72 8.40 -11.27 -11.13
N ASP A 73 7.63 -11.83 -10.19
CA ASP A 73 8.10 -12.63 -9.05
C ASP A 73 8.62 -14.03 -9.42
N GLU A 74 9.31 -14.16 -10.55
CA GLU A 74 9.89 -15.39 -11.11
C GLU A 74 10.93 -16.05 -10.19
N GLU A 75 11.64 -15.26 -9.38
CA GLU A 75 12.61 -15.77 -8.40
C GLU A 75 11.93 -16.53 -7.24
N GLY A 76 10.60 -16.43 -7.15
CA GLY A 76 9.77 -17.19 -6.24
C GLY A 76 9.71 -16.61 -4.83
N VAL A 77 8.66 -17.03 -4.11
CA VAL A 77 8.31 -16.47 -2.79
C VAL A 77 9.45 -16.59 -1.79
N GLN A 78 10.16 -17.72 -1.75
CA GLN A 78 11.21 -17.94 -0.76
C GLN A 78 12.37 -16.94 -0.88
N ALA A 79 12.78 -16.60 -2.10
CA ALA A 79 13.87 -15.66 -2.34
C ALA A 79 13.44 -14.21 -2.02
N LEU A 80 12.21 -13.85 -2.36
CA LEU A 80 11.70 -12.48 -2.24
C LEU A 80 11.12 -12.16 -0.85
N LEU A 81 10.74 -13.18 -0.07
CA LEU A 81 10.06 -13.02 1.22
C LEU A 81 10.78 -12.09 2.22
N PRO A 82 12.12 -12.14 2.39
CA PRO A 82 12.80 -11.23 3.32
C PRO A 82 12.62 -9.75 2.95
N HIS A 83 12.64 -9.42 1.65
CA HIS A 83 12.47 -8.06 1.16
C HIS A 83 11.02 -7.59 1.31
N TYR A 84 10.07 -8.47 1.01
CA TYR A 84 8.63 -8.22 1.16
C TYR A 84 8.23 -8.03 2.62
N ALA A 85 8.75 -8.88 3.53
CA ALA A 85 8.48 -8.79 4.97
C ALA A 85 9.07 -7.51 5.59
N LEU A 86 10.32 -7.17 5.24
CA LEU A 86 10.95 -5.93 5.72
C LEU A 86 10.17 -4.69 5.27
N TYR A 87 9.76 -4.66 4.00
CA TYR A 87 8.97 -3.56 3.46
C TYR A 87 7.62 -3.42 4.19
N TYR A 88 6.91 -4.54 4.41
CA TYR A 88 5.67 -4.56 5.19
C TYR A 88 5.87 -4.05 6.62
N ASP A 89 6.87 -4.56 7.35
CA ASP A 89 7.13 -4.18 8.74
C ASP A 89 7.40 -2.68 8.90
N CYS A 90 8.10 -2.08 7.94
CA CYS A 90 8.44 -0.66 7.97
C CYS A 90 7.26 0.26 7.58
N LEU A 91 6.52 -0.09 6.53
CA LEU A 91 5.57 0.85 5.90
C LEU A 91 4.10 0.51 6.17
N MET A 92 3.75 -0.76 6.25
CA MET A 92 2.36 -1.22 6.25
C MET A 92 1.89 -1.72 7.61
N ARG A 93 2.77 -2.33 8.40
CA ARG A 93 2.42 -2.87 9.72
C ARG A 93 1.85 -1.82 10.69
N PRO A 94 2.37 -0.57 10.78
CA PRO A 94 1.74 0.48 11.59
C PRO A 94 0.33 0.86 11.12
N ASN A 95 -0.02 0.47 9.89
CA ASN A 95 -1.30 0.74 9.24
C ASN A 95 -2.11 -0.56 9.00
N ALA A 96 -1.88 -1.61 9.79
CA ALA A 96 -2.50 -2.93 9.58
C ALA A 96 -4.04 -2.89 9.46
N ARG A 97 -4.72 -2.02 10.21
CA ARG A 97 -6.19 -1.82 10.08
C ARG A 97 -6.57 -1.30 8.69
N SER A 98 -5.78 -0.38 8.14
CA SER A 98 -5.96 0.15 6.78
C SER A 98 -5.72 -0.93 5.74
N VAL A 99 -4.73 -1.81 5.94
CA VAL A 99 -4.47 -2.96 5.05
C VAL A 99 -5.69 -3.87 4.98
N LEU A 100 -6.24 -4.29 6.12
CA LEU A 100 -7.42 -5.15 6.17
C LEU A 100 -8.64 -4.49 5.52
N THR A 101 -8.80 -3.18 5.71
CA THR A 101 -9.87 -2.40 5.08
C THR A 101 -9.72 -2.37 3.55
N ALA A 102 -8.51 -2.19 3.04
CA ALA A 102 -8.23 -2.22 1.60
C ALA A 102 -8.48 -3.62 1.01
N LEU A 103 -8.00 -4.68 1.67
CA LEU A 103 -8.25 -6.07 1.27
C LEU A 103 -9.75 -6.40 1.21
N LYS A 104 -10.56 -5.86 2.12
CA LYS A 104 -12.02 -6.02 2.08
C LYS A 104 -12.64 -5.30 0.88
N LYS A 105 -12.14 -4.12 0.52
CA LYS A 105 -12.63 -3.34 -0.62
C LYS A 105 -12.27 -3.97 -1.97
N THR A 106 -11.15 -4.68 -2.05
CA THR A 106 -10.70 -5.36 -3.29
C THR A 106 -11.23 -6.79 -3.42
N ALA A 107 -11.91 -7.34 -2.41
CA ALA A 107 -12.35 -8.73 -2.39
C ALA A 107 -13.33 -9.14 -3.52
N GLY A 108 -14.02 -8.16 -4.14
CA GLY A 108 -14.90 -8.40 -5.29
C GLY A 108 -14.23 -8.22 -6.65
N LEU A 109 -12.94 -7.88 -6.69
CA LEU A 109 -12.19 -7.67 -7.93
C LEU A 109 -11.39 -8.94 -8.26
N GLU A 110 -11.51 -9.41 -9.50
CA GLU A 110 -10.86 -10.64 -9.98
C GLU A 110 -9.47 -10.35 -10.56
N PHE A 111 -8.54 -9.93 -9.71
CA PHE A 111 -7.14 -9.71 -10.12
C PHE A 111 -6.27 -10.95 -9.92
N HIS A 112 -5.42 -11.21 -10.91
CA HIS A 112 -4.45 -12.31 -10.89
C HIS A 112 -3.01 -11.80 -10.80
N THR A 113 -2.82 -10.50 -11.07
CA THR A 113 -1.53 -9.82 -11.00
C THR A 113 -1.67 -8.50 -10.25
N ILE A 114 -0.73 -8.23 -9.36
CA ILE A 114 -0.57 -6.95 -8.67
C ILE A 114 0.64 -6.22 -9.25
N ALA A 115 0.40 -5.05 -9.84
CA ALA A 115 1.43 -4.15 -10.33
C ALA A 115 1.82 -3.17 -9.22
N THR A 116 2.95 -3.44 -8.58
CA THR A 116 3.50 -2.67 -7.46
C THR A 116 4.33 -1.48 -7.98
N GLY A 117 4.54 -0.47 -7.13
CA GLY A 117 5.41 0.67 -7.41
C GLY A 117 6.89 0.38 -7.12
N HIS A 118 7.18 -0.68 -6.36
CA HIS A 118 8.52 -1.07 -5.95
C HIS A 118 8.69 -2.59 -5.99
N GLY A 119 9.75 -3.04 -6.67
CA GLY A 119 10.06 -4.45 -6.83
C GLY A 119 9.33 -5.07 -8.03
N PRO A 120 9.23 -6.41 -8.08
CA PRO A 120 8.56 -7.10 -9.18
C PRO A 120 7.04 -6.96 -9.10
N MET A 121 6.39 -7.16 -10.25
CA MET A 121 4.95 -7.44 -10.29
C MET A 121 4.68 -8.81 -9.69
N LEU A 122 3.64 -8.92 -8.88
CA LEU A 122 3.25 -10.18 -8.25
C LEU A 122 2.29 -10.88 -9.19
N THR A 123 2.73 -11.94 -9.85
CA THR A 123 1.97 -12.66 -10.89
C THR A 123 1.92 -14.16 -10.62
N GLU A 124 3.06 -14.76 -10.31
CA GLU A 124 3.18 -16.21 -10.14
C GLU A 124 2.57 -16.67 -8.81
N SER A 125 2.67 -15.84 -7.76
CA SER A 125 2.25 -16.21 -6.40
C SER A 125 1.33 -15.17 -5.74
N THR A 126 0.52 -14.45 -6.54
CA THR A 126 -0.34 -13.35 -6.10
C THR A 126 -1.17 -13.67 -4.85
N LEU A 127 -1.84 -14.83 -4.83
CA LEU A 127 -2.65 -15.25 -3.67
C LEU A 127 -1.81 -15.46 -2.41
N GLU A 128 -0.62 -16.03 -2.54
CA GLU A 128 0.27 -16.24 -1.39
C GLU A 128 0.75 -14.90 -0.83
N TRP A 129 1.10 -13.93 -1.69
CA TRP A 129 1.51 -12.60 -1.26
C TRP A 129 0.41 -11.82 -0.54
N VAL A 130 -0.82 -11.89 -1.07
CA VAL A 130 -2.00 -11.28 -0.44
C VAL A 130 -2.28 -11.92 0.92
N GLU A 131 -2.18 -13.25 1.01
CA GLU A 131 -2.43 -13.97 2.26
C GLU A 131 -1.38 -13.69 3.34
N LYS A 132 -0.11 -13.53 2.96
CA LYS A 132 0.92 -13.06 3.90
C LYS A 132 0.58 -11.68 4.47
N TYR A 133 0.22 -10.72 3.61
CA TYR A 133 -0.20 -9.38 4.06
C TYR A 133 -1.41 -9.42 4.99
N ARG A 134 -2.42 -10.24 4.65
CA ARG A 134 -3.61 -10.47 5.49
C ARG A 134 -3.20 -11.01 6.86
N SER A 135 -2.51 -12.14 6.89
CA SER A 135 -2.12 -12.83 8.12
C SER A 135 -1.26 -11.94 9.02
N TRP A 136 -0.28 -11.22 8.45
CA TRP A 136 0.54 -10.27 9.21
C TRP A 136 -0.27 -9.11 9.79
N SER A 137 -1.27 -8.63 9.04
CA SER A 137 -2.13 -7.52 9.49
C SER A 137 -3.10 -7.97 10.56
N GLU A 138 -3.71 -9.15 10.43
CA GLU A 138 -4.58 -9.75 11.45
C GLU A 138 -3.81 -9.99 12.74
N LYS A 139 -2.60 -10.57 12.66
CA LYS A 139 -1.73 -10.78 13.82
C LYS A 139 -1.30 -9.47 14.49
N ALA A 140 -1.05 -8.41 13.72
CA ALA A 140 -0.77 -7.08 14.28
C ALA A 140 -2.00 -6.53 15.03
N MET A 141 -3.20 -6.82 14.55
CA MET A 141 -4.47 -6.44 15.17
C MET A 141 -4.90 -7.33 16.35
N GLU A 142 -4.35 -8.53 16.53
CA GLU A 142 -4.61 -9.36 17.71
C GLU A 142 -3.82 -8.87 18.94
N ASN A 143 -2.66 -8.26 18.72
CA ASN A 143 -1.79 -7.72 19.77
C ASN A 143 -2.19 -6.28 20.14
N LEU A 144 -3.48 -6.06 20.44
CA LEU A 144 -4.03 -4.78 20.94
C LEU A 144 -3.70 -4.58 22.43
N GLY A 145 -2.42 -4.69 22.77
CA GLY A 145 -1.89 -4.17 24.02
C GLY A 145 -1.93 -2.64 24.05
N PRO A 146 -1.26 -1.96 25.00
CA PRO A 146 -1.08 -0.51 24.93
C PRO A 146 -0.56 -0.14 23.53
N SER A 147 -1.16 0.87 22.90
CA SER A 147 -0.78 1.36 21.58
C SER A 147 -0.10 2.72 21.68
N VAL A 148 0.76 3.01 20.70
CA VAL A 148 1.44 4.31 20.56
C VAL A 148 0.92 4.98 19.30
N ALA A 149 0.32 6.17 19.43
CA ALA A 149 0.00 6.99 18.28
C ALA A 149 1.18 7.94 17.99
N ILE A 150 1.69 7.90 16.77
CA ILE A 150 2.76 8.79 16.29
C ILE A 150 2.16 9.77 15.31
N PHE A 151 2.20 11.06 15.68
CA PHE A 151 1.79 12.17 14.84
C PHE A 151 3.03 12.93 14.37
N TRP A 152 3.12 13.25 13.08
CA TRP A 152 4.20 14.08 12.54
C TRP A 152 3.66 15.05 11.48
N VAL A 153 4.50 16.02 11.12
CA VAL A 153 4.30 16.89 9.96
C VAL A 153 5.57 16.78 9.11
N SER A 154 5.41 16.56 7.81
CA SER A 154 6.55 16.44 6.89
C SER A 154 6.31 17.24 5.62
N SER A 155 7.30 18.02 5.20
CA SER A 155 7.25 18.72 3.90
C SER A 155 7.91 17.91 2.78
N PHE A 156 8.91 17.09 3.10
CA PHE A 156 9.75 16.36 2.12
C PHE A 156 10.21 14.97 2.62
N GLY A 157 9.44 14.33 3.49
CA GLY A 157 9.72 12.96 3.97
C GLY A 157 10.73 12.82 5.12
N GLU A 158 11.50 13.86 5.47
CA GLU A 158 12.53 13.74 6.52
C GLU A 158 11.97 13.37 7.91
N SER A 159 10.90 14.06 8.35
CA SER A 159 10.20 13.73 9.60
C SER A 159 9.53 12.36 9.56
N GLU A 160 9.09 11.94 8.37
CA GLU A 160 8.48 10.63 8.16
C GLU A 160 9.50 9.52 8.37
N ARG A 161 10.74 9.66 7.86
CA ARG A 161 11.81 8.68 8.09
C ARG A 161 12.08 8.49 9.57
N VAL A 162 12.10 9.58 10.35
CA VAL A 162 12.25 9.51 11.81
C VAL A 162 11.05 8.82 12.45
N ALA A 163 9.82 9.18 12.05
CA ALA A 163 8.60 8.55 12.53
C ALA A 163 8.56 7.05 12.25
N GLN A 164 8.98 6.62 11.06
CA GLN A 164 9.08 5.21 10.67
C GLN A 164 10.13 4.46 11.50
N VAL A 165 11.29 5.07 11.78
CA VAL A 165 12.31 4.45 12.65
C VAL A 165 11.77 4.25 14.07
N PHE A 166 11.06 5.24 14.63
CA PHE A 166 10.39 5.08 15.93
C PHE A 166 9.31 4.00 15.89
N ALA A 167 8.46 4.01 14.86
CA ALA A 167 7.40 3.01 14.69
C ALA A 167 7.97 1.59 14.59
N HIS A 168 9.05 1.41 13.84
CA HIS A 168 9.74 0.13 13.73
C HIS A 168 10.32 -0.32 15.07
N GLY A 169 10.98 0.58 15.81
CA GLY A 169 11.50 0.29 17.14
C GLY A 169 10.40 -0.16 18.12
N VAL A 170 9.28 0.56 18.16
CA VAL A 170 8.14 0.22 19.04
C VAL A 170 7.47 -1.09 18.61
N THR A 171 7.20 -1.28 17.32
CA THR A 171 6.55 -2.51 16.82
C THR A 171 7.43 -3.76 16.98
N SER A 172 8.76 -3.61 16.97
CA SER A 172 9.70 -4.71 17.27
C SER A 172 9.58 -5.23 18.72
N SER A 173 9.07 -4.40 19.64
CA SER A 173 8.81 -4.78 21.04
C SER A 173 7.43 -5.42 21.28
N GLY A 174 6.64 -5.61 20.21
CA GLY A 174 5.28 -6.18 20.30
C GLY A 174 4.18 -5.17 20.62
N ILE A 175 4.49 -3.88 20.61
CA ILE A 175 3.55 -2.78 20.84
C ILE A 175 2.97 -2.31 19.49
N THR A 176 1.66 -2.14 19.42
CA THR A 176 0.98 -1.65 18.20
C THR A 176 1.18 -0.13 18.06
N VAL A 177 1.49 0.32 16.84
CA VAL A 177 1.66 1.74 16.51
C VAL A 177 0.60 2.16 15.50
N GLU A 178 -0.03 3.32 15.71
CA GLU A 178 -0.84 4.00 14.69
C GLU A 178 -0.09 5.26 14.23
N MET A 179 0.01 5.46 12.92
CA MET A 179 0.80 6.53 12.30
C MET A 179 -0.13 7.53 11.61
N HIS A 180 0.04 8.82 11.92
CA HIS A 180 -0.77 9.91 11.36
C HIS A 180 0.11 11.07 10.88
N ASP A 181 0.09 11.34 9.58
CA ASP A 181 0.57 12.59 9.01
C ASP A 181 -0.50 13.68 9.23
N LEU A 182 -0.10 14.81 9.84
CA LEU A 182 -0.99 15.92 10.22
C LEU A 182 -1.10 17.01 9.14
#